data_AF-A0A0C3Q4U2-F1
#
_entry.id   AF-A0A0C3Q4U2-F1
#
_cell.length_a   1.000
_cell.length_b   1.000
_cell.length_c   1.000
_cell.angle_alpha   90.00
_cell.angle_beta   90.00
_cell.angle_gamma   90.00
#
_symmetry.space_group_name_H-M   'P 1'
#
loop_
_entity.id
_entity.type
_entity.pdbx_description
1 polymer ?
#
loop_
_entity_poly.entity_id
_entity_poly.type
_entity_poly.pdbx_seq_one_letter_code
_entity_poly.pdbx_strand_id
1 'polypeptide(L)'
;QEKALFELLDKVNVIASSVPGSSATKVKMRNEIRSLIHWLGSPSLFITLNPADLHSPIFCHFAGLKVDLDSSYPDLPSNFERKLLLSRNPAAAARFFHAIMRAFI
;
A
#
# COMPACT_ATOMS: atom_id res chain seq x y z
N GLN A 1 19.65 39.42 -2.17
CA GLN A 1 18.25 39.38 -1.68
C GLN A 1 17.86 37.97 -1.26
N GLU A 2 18.18 36.94 -2.06
CA GLU A 2 17.89 35.53 -1.76
C GLU A 2 18.50 35.02 -0.43
N LYS A 3 19.73 35.43 -0.11
CA LYS A 3 20.43 35.01 1.12
C LYS A 3 19.70 35.39 2.41
N ALA A 4 19.11 36.59 2.45
CA ALA A 4 18.34 37.06 3.61
C ALA A 4 17.01 36.29 3.77
N LEU A 5 16.43 35.83 2.65
CA LEU A 5 15.23 35.00 2.66
C LEU A 5 15.54 33.60 3.25
N PHE A 6 16.66 32.99 2.85
CA PHE A 6 17.09 31.71 3.42
C PHE A 6 17.44 31.82 4.91
N GLU A 7 18.10 32.89 5.34
CA GLU A 7 18.37 33.14 6.76
C GLU A 7 17.09 33.31 7.59
N LEU A 8 16.06 33.96 7.03
CA LEU A 8 14.77 34.07 7.69
C LEU A 8 14.07 32.71 7.80
N LEU A 9 14.07 31.93 6.71
CA LEU A 9 13.50 30.58 6.68
C LEU A 9 14.18 29.65 7.69
N ASP A 10 15.50 29.73 7.84
CA ASP A 10 16.23 28.95 8.83
C ASP A 10 15.82 29.33 10.26
N LYS A 11 15.71 30.62 10.57
CA LYS A 11 15.25 31.07 11.89
C LYS A 11 13.82 30.59 12.19
N VAL A 12 12.93 30.66 11.20
CA VAL A 12 11.55 30.16 11.33
C VAL A 12 11.54 28.65 11.52
N ASN A 13 12.35 27.89 10.78
CA ASN A 13 12.46 26.44 10.91
C ASN A 13 12.99 26.02 12.28
N VAL A 14 13.97 26.76 12.85
CA VAL A 14 14.51 26.52 14.19
C VAL A 14 13.41 26.68 15.25
N ILE A 15 12.63 27.75 15.20
CA ILE A 15 11.51 27.97 16.13
C ILE A 15 10.40 26.93 15.90
N ALA A 16 10.12 26.59 14.65
CA ALA A 16 9.12 25.59 14.30
C ALA A 16 9.52 24.19 14.80
N SER A 17 10.82 23.89 14.98
CA SER A 17 11.29 22.58 15.45
C SER A 17 10.83 22.21 16.87
N SER A 18 10.44 23.18 17.68
CA SER A 18 9.83 22.97 19.00
C SER A 18 8.30 22.94 18.96
N VAL A 19 7.69 23.22 17.81
CA VAL A 19 6.23 23.17 17.63
C VAL A 19 5.83 21.74 17.22
N PRO A 20 5.01 21.04 18.01
CA PRO A 20 4.51 19.72 17.63
C PRO A 20 3.81 19.76 16.27
N GLY A 21 4.15 18.82 15.39
CA GLY A 21 3.53 18.70 14.07
C GLY A 21 4.06 19.61 12.97
N SER A 22 5.02 20.51 13.26
CA SER A 22 5.69 21.31 12.24
C SER A 22 6.52 20.48 11.26
N SER A 23 6.90 21.08 10.13
CA SER A 23 7.80 20.43 9.15
C SER A 23 9.15 20.05 9.76
N ALA A 24 9.74 20.93 10.58
CA ALA A 24 11.02 20.68 11.23
C ALA A 24 10.92 19.53 12.25
N THR A 25 9.86 19.48 13.05
CA THR A 25 9.60 18.38 13.99
C THR A 25 9.42 17.04 13.26
N LYS A 26 8.71 17.04 12.13
CA LYS A 26 8.57 15.84 11.28
C LYS A 26 9.91 15.37 10.71
N VAL A 27 10.79 16.27 10.29
CA VAL A 27 12.14 15.91 9.82
C VAL A 27 12.96 15.29 10.95
N LYS A 28 12.95 15.91 12.14
CA LYS A 28 13.63 15.38 13.33
C LYS A 28 13.15 13.96 13.67
N MET A 29 11.83 13.75 13.76
CA MET A 29 11.26 12.41 14.04
C MET A 29 11.63 11.36 12.99
N ARG A 30 11.66 11.73 11.70
CA ARG A 30 12.12 10.79 10.65
C ARG A 30 13.59 10.43 10.78
N ASN A 31 14.44 11.38 11.15
CA ASN A 31 15.86 11.12 11.36
C ASN A 31 16.10 10.22 12.58
N GLU A 32 15.31 10.41 13.64
CA GLU A 32 15.33 9.52 14.81
C GLU A 32 14.87 8.09 14.46
N ILE A 33 13.78 7.93 13.71
CA ILE A 33 13.36 6.62 13.19
C ILE A 33 14.50 5.98 12.38
N ARG A 34 15.14 6.71 11.46
CA ARG A 34 16.26 6.20 10.66
C ARG A 34 17.46 5.78 11.52
N SER A 35 17.82 6.58 12.54
CA SER A 35 18.92 6.23 13.45
C SER A 35 18.58 5.00 14.28
N LEU A 36 17.33 4.86 14.72
CA LEU A 36 16.85 3.67 15.42
C LEU A 36 16.89 2.44 14.53
N ILE A 37 16.48 2.54 13.26
CA ILE A 37 16.57 1.45 12.29
C ILE A 37 18.03 1.05 12.04
N HIS A 38 18.94 2.02 11.97
CA HIS A 38 20.37 1.73 11.82
C HIS A 38 20.96 1.03 13.05
N TRP A 39 20.56 1.45 14.26
CA TRP A 39 21.13 0.95 15.51
C TRP A 39 20.49 -0.36 16.01
N LEU A 40 19.16 -0.49 15.93
CA LEU A 40 18.39 -1.65 16.38
C LEU A 40 18.11 -2.67 15.27
N GLY A 41 18.36 -2.31 14.01
CA GLY A 41 17.98 -3.10 12.85
C GLY A 41 16.60 -2.73 12.29
N SER A 42 16.17 -3.46 11.26
CA SER A 42 14.88 -3.23 10.59
C SER A 42 13.73 -3.28 11.58
N PRO A 43 12.77 -2.34 11.52
CA PRO A 43 11.60 -2.42 12.38
C PRO A 43 10.80 -3.67 11.99
N SER A 44 10.14 -4.28 12.98
CA SER A 44 9.13 -5.30 12.69
C SER A 44 7.98 -4.63 11.95
N LEU A 45 7.86 -4.92 10.65
CA LEU A 45 6.83 -4.35 9.80
C LEU A 45 5.59 -5.25 9.87
N PHE A 46 4.49 -4.71 10.38
CA PHE A 46 3.19 -5.34 10.28
C PHE A 46 2.47 -4.79 9.05
N ILE A 47 2.34 -5.61 8.00
CA ILE A 47 1.63 -5.24 6.77
C ILE A 47 0.33 -6.01 6.68
N THR A 48 -0.80 -5.32 6.55
CA THR A 48 -2.07 -5.93 6.16
C THR A 48 -2.19 -5.86 4.64
N LEU A 49 -2.11 -7.01 3.97
CA LEU A 49 -2.33 -7.12 2.54
C LEU A 49 -3.78 -7.53 2.27
N ASN A 50 -4.48 -6.75 1.45
CA ASN A 50 -5.83 -7.06 0.99
C ASN A 50 -5.87 -6.98 -0.55
N PRO A 51 -5.52 -8.07 -1.26
CA PRO A 51 -5.55 -8.09 -2.72
C PRO A 51 -7.00 -7.98 -3.23
N ALA A 52 -7.22 -7.13 -4.23
CA ALA A 52 -8.54 -6.87 -4.78
C ALA A 52 -8.99 -8.01 -5.72
N ASP A 53 -9.78 -8.94 -5.18
CA ASP A 53 -10.30 -10.12 -5.87
C ASP A 53 -11.29 -9.79 -6.99
N LEU A 54 -12.25 -8.89 -6.76
CA LEU A 54 -13.30 -8.54 -7.73
C LEU A 54 -12.77 -7.98 -9.05
N HIS A 55 -11.57 -7.43 -9.05
CA HIS A 55 -10.95 -6.87 -10.25
C HIS A 55 -9.96 -7.82 -10.92
N SER A 56 -9.72 -9.00 -10.34
CA SER A 56 -8.73 -9.94 -10.83
C SER A 56 -9.34 -10.99 -11.78
N PRO A 57 -8.72 -11.24 -12.95
CA PRO A 57 -9.07 -12.37 -13.80
C PRO A 57 -8.81 -13.72 -13.11
N ILE A 58 -7.83 -13.77 -12.20
CA ILE A 58 -7.47 -14.98 -11.44
C ILE A 58 -8.61 -15.39 -10.51
N PHE A 59 -9.30 -14.44 -9.87
CA PHE A 59 -10.50 -14.72 -9.10
C PHE A 59 -11.59 -15.36 -9.97
N CYS A 60 -11.83 -14.79 -11.16
CA CYS A 60 -12.83 -15.31 -12.09
C CYS A 60 -12.49 -16.75 -12.53
N HIS A 61 -11.20 -17.03 -12.79
CA HIS A 61 -10.72 -18.38 -13.05
C HIS A 61 -11.01 -19.35 -11.88
N PHE A 62 -10.69 -18.96 -10.64
CA PHE A 62 -11.01 -19.78 -9.45
C PHE A 62 -12.50 -19.93 -9.18
N ALA A 63 -13.33 -19.00 -9.65
CA ALA A 63 -14.78 -19.06 -9.61
C ALA A 63 -15.37 -20.00 -10.67
N GLY A 64 -14.55 -20.56 -11.56
CA GLY A 64 -14.93 -21.51 -12.61
C GLY A 64 -15.25 -20.87 -13.96
N LEU A 65 -14.95 -19.57 -14.13
CA LEU A 65 -15.12 -18.91 -15.43
C LEU A 65 -13.92 -19.23 -16.34
N LYS A 66 -14.21 -19.42 -17.63
CA LYS A 66 -13.18 -19.47 -18.66
C LYS A 66 -12.71 -18.04 -18.93
N VAL A 67 -11.56 -17.70 -18.36
CA VAL A 67 -10.89 -16.42 -18.57
C VAL A 67 -9.51 -16.72 -19.12
N ASP A 68 -9.12 -16.01 -20.18
CA ASP A 68 -7.77 -16.05 -20.72
C ASP A 68 -6.84 -15.26 -19.79
N LEU A 69 -5.93 -15.95 -19.11
CA LEU A 69 -5.00 -15.33 -18.17
C LEU A 69 -3.74 -14.76 -18.86
N ASP A 70 -3.50 -15.12 -20.12
CA ASP A 70 -2.35 -14.66 -20.90
C ASP A 70 -2.64 -13.33 -21.62
N SER A 71 -3.92 -12.96 -21.75
CA SER A 71 -4.33 -11.67 -22.29
C SER A 71 -4.06 -10.53 -21.30
N SER A 72 -3.48 -9.43 -21.81
CA SER A 72 -3.32 -8.18 -21.04
C SER A 72 -4.66 -7.53 -20.68
N TYR A 73 -5.72 -7.81 -21.44
CA TYR A 73 -7.07 -7.27 -21.26
C TYR A 73 -8.10 -8.39 -21.41
N PRO A 74 -8.24 -9.26 -20.40
CA PRO A 74 -9.20 -10.35 -20.47
C PRO A 74 -10.63 -9.80 -20.40
N ASP A 75 -11.52 -10.41 -21.17
CA ASP A 75 -12.95 -10.15 -21.06
C ASP A 75 -13.46 -10.68 -19.72
N LEU A 76 -13.88 -9.75 -18.86
CA LEU A 76 -14.41 -10.06 -17.55
C LEU A 76 -15.91 -9.75 -17.49
N PRO A 77 -16.67 -10.51 -16.66
CA PRO A 77 -18.06 -10.17 -16.42
C PRO A 77 -18.22 -8.78 -15.82
N SER A 78 -19.45 -8.27 -15.88
CA SER A 78 -19.80 -6.99 -15.27
C SER A 78 -19.45 -6.97 -13.78
N ASN A 79 -19.31 -5.77 -13.21
CA ASN A 79 -19.01 -5.63 -11.78
C ASN A 79 -20.08 -6.30 -10.90
N PHE A 80 -21.35 -6.21 -11.31
CA PHE A 80 -22.46 -6.85 -10.62
C PHE A 80 -22.37 -8.38 -10.64
N GLU A 81 -22.09 -8.97 -11.81
CA GLU A 81 -21.93 -10.43 -11.94
C GLU A 81 -20.76 -10.94 -11.12
N ARG A 82 -19.63 -10.22 -11.09
CA ARG A 82 -18.49 -10.60 -10.24
C ARG A 82 -18.81 -10.57 -8.75
N LYS A 83 -19.55 -9.56 -8.29
CA LYS A 83 -20.06 -9.51 -6.90
C LYS A 83 -21.01 -10.67 -6.60
N LEU A 84 -21.88 -11.02 -7.54
CA LEU A 84 -22.79 -12.16 -7.41
C LEU A 84 -22.03 -13.49 -7.41
N LEU A 85 -20.96 -13.62 -8.18
CA LEU A 85 -20.09 -14.80 -8.18
C LEU A 85 -19.34 -14.93 -6.86
N LEU A 86 -18.82 -13.82 -6.32
CA LEU A 86 -18.19 -13.78 -5.00
C LEU A 86 -19.15 -14.25 -3.90
N SER A 87 -20.39 -13.73 -3.89
CA SER A 87 -21.38 -14.09 -2.88
C SER A 87 -21.83 -15.56 -2.99
N ARG A 88 -21.89 -16.11 -4.21
CA ARG A 88 -22.25 -17.51 -4.46
C ARG A 88 -21.10 -18.49 -4.21
N ASN A 89 -19.85 -18.06 -4.39
CA ASN A 89 -18.66 -18.92 -4.28
C ASN A 89 -17.54 -18.22 -3.48
N PRO A 90 -17.73 -17.99 -2.16
CA PRO A 90 -16.70 -17.36 -1.32
C PRO A 90 -15.40 -18.19 -1.23
N ALA A 91 -15.48 -19.50 -1.47
CA ALA A 91 -14.31 -20.37 -1.52
C ALA A 91 -13.35 -20.01 -2.68
N ALA A 92 -13.88 -19.47 -3.80
CA ALA A 92 -13.04 -18.98 -4.89
C ALA A 92 -12.21 -17.77 -4.46
N ALA A 93 -12.78 -16.86 -3.67
CA ALA A 93 -12.04 -15.71 -3.11
C ALA A 93 -10.95 -16.16 -2.12
N ALA A 94 -11.24 -17.17 -1.29
CA ALA A 94 -10.24 -17.75 -0.40
C ALA A 94 -9.07 -18.40 -1.17
N ARG A 95 -9.36 -19.13 -2.26
CA ARG A 95 -8.33 -19.70 -3.14
C ARG A 95 -7.52 -18.62 -3.84
N PHE A 96 -8.18 -17.58 -4.35
CA PHE A 96 -7.51 -16.41 -4.93
C PHE A 96 -6.56 -15.77 -3.91
N PHE A 97 -7.05 -15.44 -2.71
CA PHE A 97 -6.24 -14.84 -1.65
C PHE A 97 -5.03 -15.71 -1.32
N HIS A 98 -5.24 -17.01 -1.12
CA HIS A 98 -4.16 -17.96 -0.85
C HIS A 98 -3.12 -18.00 -1.97
N ALA A 99 -3.55 -18.03 -3.23
CA ALA A 99 -2.65 -18.04 -4.38
C ALA A 99 -1.82 -16.74 -4.47
N ILE A 100 -2.45 -15.58 -4.29
CA ILE A 100 -1.75 -14.28 -4.29
C ILE A 100 -0.75 -14.20 -3.14
N MET A 101 -1.15 -14.60 -1.94
CA MET A 101 -0.25 -14.57 -0.78
C MET A 101 0.92 -15.53 -0.93
N ARG A 102 0.73 -16.69 -1.57
CA ARG A 102 1.82 -17.63 -1.88
C ARG A 102 2.75 -17.17 -3.00
N ALA A 103 2.28 -16.29 -3.88
CA ALA A 103 3.14 -15.68 -4.90
C ALA A 103 3.90 -14.47 -4.37
N PHE A 104 3.38 -13.82 -3.31
CA PHE A 104 4.02 -12.68 -2.67
C PHE A 104 5.14 -13.09 -1.70
N ILE A 105 4.95 -14.17 -0.95
CA ILE A 105 5.91 -14.73 0.01
C ILE A 105 6.88 -15.66 -0.72
#